data_AF-A0A7V1V263-F1
#
_entry.id   AF-A0A7V1V263-F1
#
_cell.length_a   1.000
_cell.length_b   1.000
_cell.length_c   1.000
_cell.angle_alpha   90.00
_cell.angle_beta   90.00
_cell.angle_gamma   90.00
#
_symmetry.space_group_name_H-M   'P 1'
#
loop_
_entity.id
_entity.type
_entity.pdbx_description
1 polymer ?
#
loop_
_entity_poly.entity_id
_entity_poly.type
_entity_poly.pdbx_seq_one_letter_code
_entity_poly.pdbx_strand_id
1 'polypeptide(L)'
;MAESDRILDRELSRAATTEVRQVGAPLLREVVDYGIAAFQRCSATATGLDTPLGVLFPFLHFVEMLDATEVLLDVAAVAPGHVTLRSAFEAELQFEYVASAETERRGAAYVVAEVHRRIDLVDRFDPETAKGKNVAATMANDRIGAGITIPIFPDLEEKRTRLQSILKKPHLAEAAQEYERTRTATGRHPPFYHLWGGPANIEQLARVVGRSGQYEVLYRQWSRTAHAADLSRQLSALDGEPALARFRNGVGLDTAYTLAISLGLGAIRLLLRTYRPQELVPTFRNWYLERIGPGFTRLSPSLANEQAV
;
A
#
# COMPACT_ATOMS: atom_id res chain seq x y z
N MET A 1 36.69 -13.20 -8.44
CA MET A 1 35.31 -13.00 -7.96
C MET A 1 35.35 -13.23 -6.46
N ALA A 2 35.01 -12.23 -5.65
CA ALA A 2 34.97 -12.40 -4.20
C ALA A 2 33.85 -13.39 -3.83
N GLU A 3 33.95 -14.06 -2.69
CA GLU A 3 32.95 -15.04 -2.26
C GLU A 3 31.55 -14.41 -2.08
N SER A 4 31.50 -13.11 -1.75
CA SER A 4 30.28 -12.30 -1.69
C SER A 4 29.55 -12.15 -3.03
N ASP A 5 30.29 -12.11 -4.14
CA ASP A 5 29.76 -11.88 -5.48
C ASP A 5 28.96 -13.09 -5.98
N ARG A 6 29.11 -14.25 -5.33
CA ARG A 6 28.32 -15.46 -5.63
C ARG A 6 26.85 -15.30 -5.24
N ILE A 7 26.55 -14.48 -4.23
CA ILE A 7 25.17 -14.25 -3.74
C ILE A 7 24.63 -12.92 -4.27
N LEU A 8 25.45 -11.88 -4.33
CA LEU A 8 25.02 -10.56 -4.79
C LEU A 8 26.11 -9.90 -5.65
N ASP A 9 25.97 -10.03 -6.95
CA ASP A 9 26.67 -9.22 -7.93
C ASP A 9 25.70 -8.19 -8.52
N ARG A 10 25.85 -6.93 -8.12
CA ARG A 10 24.94 -5.85 -8.51
C ARG A 10 25.06 -5.52 -10.00
N GLU A 11 26.27 -5.51 -10.54
CA GLU A 11 26.50 -5.12 -11.94
C GLU A 11 26.01 -6.21 -12.88
N LEU A 12 26.32 -7.47 -12.58
CA LEU A 12 25.83 -8.59 -13.36
C LEU A 12 24.29 -8.68 -13.32
N SER A 13 23.67 -8.43 -12.17
CA SER A 13 22.21 -8.39 -12.04
C SER A 13 21.59 -7.28 -12.87
N ARG A 14 22.22 -6.09 -12.90
CA ARG A 14 21.77 -4.97 -13.75
C ARG A 14 21.88 -5.34 -15.22
N ALA A 15 23.04 -5.85 -15.65
CA ALA A 15 23.28 -6.26 -17.03
C ALA A 15 22.27 -7.33 -17.49
N ALA A 16 22.05 -8.37 -16.68
CA ALA A 16 21.16 -9.49 -16.99
C ALA A 16 19.66 -9.10 -17.08
N THR A 17 19.27 -7.95 -16.51
CA THR A 17 17.86 -7.50 -16.48
C THR A 17 17.60 -6.27 -17.35
N THR A 18 18.59 -5.87 -18.15
CA THR A 18 18.56 -4.64 -18.95
C THR A 18 17.33 -4.56 -19.85
N GLU A 19 17.03 -5.61 -20.62
CA GLU A 19 15.94 -5.59 -21.60
C GLU A 19 14.58 -5.33 -20.95
N VAL A 20 14.27 -6.05 -19.88
CA VAL A 20 13.01 -5.88 -19.13
C VAL A 20 12.94 -4.50 -18.48
N ARG A 21 14.04 -4.05 -17.86
CA ARG A 21 14.08 -2.75 -17.15
C ARG A 21 13.95 -1.55 -18.07
N GLN A 22 14.57 -1.60 -19.26
CA GLN A 22 14.49 -0.52 -20.25
C GLN A 22 13.06 -0.27 -20.72
N VAL A 23 12.18 -1.25 -20.58
CA VAL A 23 10.74 -1.10 -20.85
C VAL A 23 9.95 -0.86 -19.57
N GLY A 24 10.13 -1.69 -18.54
CA GLY A 24 9.37 -1.69 -17.30
C GLY A 24 9.54 -0.45 -16.43
N ALA A 25 10.78 -0.02 -16.19
CA ALA A 25 11.03 1.10 -15.28
C ALA A 25 10.44 2.42 -15.79
N PRO A 26 10.65 2.83 -17.07
CA PRO A 26 10.03 4.05 -17.59
C PRO A 26 8.50 4.02 -17.55
N LEU A 27 7.88 2.87 -17.81
CA LEU A 27 6.41 2.76 -17.79
C LEU A 27 5.85 2.86 -16.39
N LEU A 28 6.44 2.17 -15.41
CA LEU A 28 5.97 2.24 -14.03
C LEU A 28 6.17 3.65 -13.46
N ARG A 29 7.28 4.31 -13.81
CA ARG A 29 7.51 5.73 -13.46
C ARG A 29 6.43 6.64 -14.05
N GLU A 30 6.11 6.48 -15.33
CA GLU A 30 5.04 7.25 -15.98
C GLU A 30 3.68 7.03 -15.28
N VAL A 31 3.38 5.81 -14.84
CA VAL A 31 2.17 5.50 -14.06
C VAL A 31 2.18 6.19 -12.70
N VAL A 32 3.31 6.19 -11.99
CA VAL A 32 3.48 6.90 -10.70
C VAL A 32 3.28 8.40 -10.90
N ASP A 33 3.97 9.00 -11.88
CA ASP A 33 3.91 10.44 -12.17
C ASP A 33 2.47 10.86 -12.54
N TYR A 34 1.80 10.09 -13.40
CA TYR A 34 0.40 10.35 -13.72
C TYR A 34 -0.50 10.19 -12.49
N GLY A 35 -0.25 9.19 -11.64
CA GLY A 35 -0.97 8.96 -10.40
C GLY A 35 -0.89 10.15 -9.44
N ILE A 36 0.30 10.73 -9.25
CA ILE A 36 0.50 11.94 -8.44
C ILE A 36 -0.27 13.12 -9.05
N ALA A 37 -0.14 13.32 -10.38
CA ALA A 37 -0.84 14.39 -11.06
C ALA A 37 -2.37 14.24 -10.97
N ALA A 38 -2.89 13.01 -11.09
CA ALA A 38 -4.30 12.70 -10.94
C ALA A 38 -4.78 12.97 -9.50
N PHE A 39 -3.99 12.58 -8.49
CA PHE A 39 -4.25 12.89 -7.08
C PHE A 39 -4.36 14.40 -6.85
N GLN A 40 -3.42 15.20 -7.35
CA GLN A 40 -3.45 16.66 -7.21
C GLN A 40 -4.72 17.27 -7.79
N ARG A 41 -5.14 16.84 -8.99
CA ARG A 41 -6.37 17.34 -9.62
C ARG A 41 -7.64 16.88 -8.88
N CYS A 42 -7.68 15.61 -8.46
CA CYS A 42 -8.83 15.05 -7.75
C CYS A 42 -8.98 15.68 -6.36
N SER A 43 -7.89 15.79 -5.60
CA SER A 43 -7.91 16.45 -4.29
C SER A 43 -8.33 17.92 -4.38
N ALA A 44 -7.91 18.65 -5.41
CA ALA A 44 -8.32 20.05 -5.63
C ALA A 44 -9.82 20.22 -5.96
N THR A 45 -10.51 19.15 -6.36
CA THR A 45 -11.94 19.17 -6.71
C THR A 45 -12.81 18.30 -5.82
N ALA A 46 -12.21 17.63 -4.83
CA ALA A 46 -12.95 16.84 -3.86
C ALA A 46 -13.84 17.76 -3.02
N THR A 47 -15.15 17.54 -3.11
CA THR A 47 -16.16 18.18 -2.28
C THR A 47 -16.56 17.26 -1.14
N GLY A 48 -17.04 17.82 -0.04
CA GLY A 48 -17.37 17.07 1.17
C GLY A 48 -16.55 17.57 2.34
N LEU A 49 -16.84 17.04 3.53
CA LEU A 49 -16.11 17.38 4.75
C LEU A 49 -14.81 16.54 4.80
N ASP A 50 -14.62 15.76 5.87
CA ASP A 50 -13.43 14.91 6.01
C ASP A 50 -13.57 13.58 5.23
N THR A 51 -14.72 13.31 4.62
CA THR A 51 -15.04 12.01 4.00
C THR A 51 -14.22 11.67 2.74
N PRO A 52 -13.82 12.63 1.86
CA PRO A 52 -12.93 12.31 0.73
C PRO A 52 -11.57 11.75 1.16
N LEU A 53 -11.14 11.99 2.41
CA LEU A 53 -9.87 11.48 2.94
C LEU A 53 -9.81 9.95 2.90
N GLY A 54 -10.94 9.25 3.01
CA GLY A 54 -11.00 7.79 2.94
C GLY A 54 -10.72 7.20 1.56
N VAL A 55 -10.76 8.00 0.50
CA VAL A 55 -10.31 7.59 -0.85
C VAL A 55 -8.93 8.19 -1.14
N LEU A 56 -8.77 9.49 -0.88
CA LEU A 56 -7.57 10.25 -1.27
C LEU A 56 -6.31 9.75 -0.57
N PHE A 57 -6.33 9.51 0.74
CA PHE A 57 -5.12 9.14 1.48
C PHE A 57 -4.67 7.69 1.24
N PRO A 58 -5.56 6.68 1.20
CA PRO A 58 -5.14 5.35 0.78
C PRO A 58 -4.65 5.32 -0.69
N PHE A 59 -5.24 6.14 -1.59
CA PHE A 59 -4.70 6.30 -2.94
C PHE A 59 -3.28 6.92 -2.93
N LEU A 60 -3.04 7.95 -2.12
CA LEU A 60 -1.70 8.55 -2.04
C LEU A 60 -0.67 7.55 -1.51
N HIS A 61 -1.03 6.77 -0.49
CA HIS A 61 -0.19 5.68 0.01
C HIS A 61 0.03 4.59 -1.04
N PHE A 62 -0.99 4.25 -1.84
CA PHE A 62 -0.85 3.34 -2.96
C PHE A 62 0.23 3.82 -3.95
N VAL A 63 0.20 5.09 -4.34
CA VAL A 63 1.19 5.67 -5.26
C VAL A 63 2.59 5.69 -4.64
N GLU A 64 2.71 6.03 -3.35
CA GLU A 64 3.98 5.95 -2.60
C GLU A 64 4.57 4.52 -2.60
N MET A 65 3.73 3.49 -2.46
CA MET A 65 4.16 2.10 -2.53
C MET A 65 4.52 1.66 -3.96
N LEU A 66 3.89 2.21 -4.99
CA LEU A 66 4.30 1.99 -6.38
C LEU A 66 5.64 2.66 -6.70
N ASP A 67 5.88 3.88 -6.20
CA ASP A 67 7.19 4.55 -6.32
C ASP A 67 8.30 3.72 -5.69
N ALA A 68 8.10 3.25 -4.45
CA ALA A 68 9.05 2.35 -3.79
C ALA A 68 9.26 1.05 -4.58
N THR A 69 8.20 0.52 -5.19
CA THR A 69 8.28 -0.66 -6.07
C THR A 69 9.13 -0.36 -7.29
N GLU A 70 8.95 0.78 -7.95
CA GLU A 70 9.73 1.19 -9.11
C GLU A 70 11.23 1.20 -8.81
N VAL A 71 11.62 1.84 -7.70
CA VAL A 71 13.02 1.91 -7.25
C VAL A 71 13.61 0.50 -7.03
N LEU A 72 12.84 -0.41 -6.43
CA LEU A 72 13.29 -1.78 -6.15
C LEU A 72 13.40 -2.61 -7.43
N LEU A 73 12.43 -2.51 -8.34
CA LEU A 73 12.44 -3.25 -9.60
C LEU A 73 13.52 -2.70 -10.55
N ASP A 74 13.83 -1.41 -10.52
CA ASP A 74 14.97 -0.83 -11.26
C ASP A 74 16.33 -1.30 -10.73
N VAL A 75 16.40 -2.08 -9.66
CA VAL A 75 17.64 -2.80 -9.30
C VAL A 75 17.44 -4.30 -9.28
N ALA A 76 16.40 -4.79 -9.97
CA ALA A 76 15.98 -6.19 -10.01
C ALA A 76 15.74 -6.81 -8.63
N ALA A 77 15.45 -5.99 -7.61
CA ALA A 77 15.13 -6.46 -6.26
C ALA A 77 13.65 -6.89 -6.17
N VAL A 78 13.28 -7.91 -6.95
CA VAL A 78 11.90 -8.38 -7.11
C VAL A 78 11.27 -8.80 -5.77
N ALA A 79 11.97 -9.59 -4.96
CA ALA A 79 11.40 -10.09 -3.71
C ALA A 79 11.12 -8.97 -2.68
N PRO A 80 12.03 -7.99 -2.45
CA PRO A 80 11.66 -6.76 -1.74
C PRO A 80 10.53 -5.97 -2.41
N GLY A 81 10.51 -5.87 -3.74
CA GLY A 81 9.44 -5.18 -4.49
C GLY A 81 8.06 -5.81 -4.29
N HIS A 82 7.97 -7.13 -4.06
CA HIS A 82 6.71 -7.78 -3.69
C HIS A 82 6.16 -7.29 -2.34
N VAL A 83 7.03 -6.86 -1.41
CA VAL A 83 6.58 -6.33 -0.12
C VAL A 83 5.88 -4.99 -0.32
N THR A 84 6.45 -4.11 -1.14
CA THR A 84 5.83 -2.81 -1.47
C THR A 84 4.58 -2.99 -2.34
N LEU A 85 4.57 -3.93 -3.28
CA LEU A 85 3.38 -4.27 -4.07
C LEU A 85 2.23 -4.83 -3.22
N ARG A 86 2.54 -5.62 -2.19
CA ARG A 86 1.54 -6.06 -1.21
C ARG A 86 0.90 -4.86 -0.52
N SER A 87 1.71 -3.92 -0.03
CA SER A 87 1.19 -2.71 0.61
C SER A 87 0.36 -1.85 -0.34
N ALA A 88 0.79 -1.72 -1.60
CA ALA A 88 0.00 -1.06 -2.65
C ALA A 88 -1.36 -1.76 -2.80
N PHE A 89 -1.38 -3.08 -2.97
CA PHE A 89 -2.65 -3.83 -3.10
C PHE A 89 -3.57 -3.66 -1.90
N GLU A 90 -3.06 -3.71 -0.67
CA GLU A 90 -3.87 -3.46 0.54
C GLU A 90 -4.49 -2.04 0.55
N ALA A 91 -3.75 -1.04 0.06
CA ALA A 91 -4.24 0.33 -0.08
C ALA A 91 -5.30 0.45 -1.18
N GLU A 92 -5.13 -0.25 -2.31
CA GLU A 92 -6.13 -0.34 -3.39
C GLU A 92 -7.46 -0.89 -2.88
N LEU A 93 -7.43 -2.02 -2.16
CA LEU A 93 -8.64 -2.60 -1.57
C LEU A 93 -9.35 -1.62 -0.64
N GLN A 94 -8.61 -0.81 0.11
CA GLN A 94 -9.16 0.15 1.05
C GLN A 94 -9.90 1.29 0.33
N PHE A 95 -9.27 1.98 -0.62
CA PHE A 95 -9.99 3.06 -1.32
C PHE A 95 -11.05 2.53 -2.29
N GLU A 96 -10.89 1.33 -2.86
CA GLU A 96 -11.95 0.69 -3.66
C GLU A 96 -13.18 0.37 -2.81
N TYR A 97 -12.98 -0.08 -1.56
CA TYR A 97 -14.08 -0.26 -0.62
C TYR A 97 -14.79 1.05 -0.29
N VAL A 98 -14.07 2.15 -0.10
CA VAL A 98 -14.70 3.46 0.16
C VAL A 98 -15.39 4.02 -1.08
N ALA A 99 -14.79 3.87 -2.27
CA ALA A 99 -15.32 4.41 -3.52
C ALA A 99 -16.50 3.61 -4.11
N SER A 100 -16.63 2.32 -3.77
CA SER A 100 -17.63 1.43 -4.37
C SER A 100 -19.06 1.65 -3.87
N ALA A 101 -19.25 2.05 -2.62
CA ALA A 101 -20.57 2.33 -2.04
C ALA A 101 -20.44 3.12 -0.73
N GLU A 102 -21.50 3.82 -0.34
CA GLU A 102 -21.60 4.51 0.96
C GLU A 102 -20.39 5.40 1.28
N THR A 103 -19.87 6.10 0.27
CA THR A 103 -18.58 6.82 0.32
C THR A 103 -18.49 7.78 1.49
N GLU A 104 -19.55 8.52 1.80
CA GLU A 104 -19.60 9.40 2.97
C GLU A 104 -19.40 8.63 4.29
N ARG A 105 -20.17 7.56 4.50
CA ARG A 105 -20.11 6.74 5.71
C ARG A 105 -18.76 6.03 5.84
N ARG A 106 -18.28 5.38 4.77
CA ARG A 106 -17.01 4.66 4.76
C ARG A 106 -15.80 5.60 4.88
N GLY A 107 -15.90 6.79 4.29
CA GLY A 107 -14.92 7.87 4.45
C GLY A 107 -14.85 8.39 5.89
N ALA A 108 -16.00 8.63 6.53
CA ALA A 108 -16.05 9.00 7.94
C ALA A 108 -15.46 7.91 8.84
N ALA A 109 -15.75 6.63 8.54
CA ALA A 109 -15.16 5.46 9.19
C ALA A 109 -13.62 5.49 9.16
N TYR A 110 -13.04 5.76 7.98
CA TYR A 110 -11.59 5.87 7.80
C TYR A 110 -11.00 6.96 8.70
N VAL A 111 -11.59 8.15 8.68
CA VAL A 111 -11.14 9.30 9.48
C VAL A 111 -11.20 8.98 10.98
N VAL A 112 -12.32 8.44 11.46
CA VAL A 112 -12.51 8.08 12.86
C VAL A 112 -11.47 7.04 13.30
N ALA A 113 -11.29 5.97 12.54
CA ALA A 113 -10.32 4.93 12.87
C ALA A 113 -8.89 5.47 12.94
N GLU A 114 -8.49 6.34 11.99
CA GLU A 114 -7.18 6.98 12.00
C GLU A 114 -7.00 7.92 13.19
N VAL A 115 -8.02 8.72 13.53
CA VAL A 115 -7.96 9.61 14.70
C VAL A 115 -7.80 8.80 16.00
N HIS A 116 -8.53 7.69 16.17
CA HIS A 116 -8.35 6.81 17.32
C HIS A 116 -6.95 6.19 17.37
N ARG A 117 -6.41 5.74 16.23
CA ARG A 117 -5.03 5.22 16.14
C ARG A 117 -4.00 6.28 16.55
N ARG A 118 -4.20 7.53 16.15
CA ARG A 118 -3.32 8.64 16.52
C ARG A 118 -3.42 9.00 18.01
N ILE A 119 -4.61 8.92 18.61
CA ILE A 119 -4.78 9.08 20.06
C ILE A 119 -4.05 7.95 20.80
N ASP A 120 -4.18 6.70 20.36
CA ASP A 120 -3.45 5.57 20.96
C ASP A 120 -1.92 5.75 20.87
N LEU A 121 -1.43 6.29 19.74
CA LEU A 121 -0.02 6.60 19.58
C LEU A 121 0.44 7.70 20.55
N VAL A 122 -0.34 8.76 20.70
CA VAL A 122 -0.07 9.84 21.68
C VAL A 122 0.00 9.27 23.10
N ASP A 123 -0.94 8.40 23.49
CA ASP A 123 -0.89 7.73 24.79
C ASP A 123 0.41 6.96 25.01
N ARG A 124 0.84 6.17 24.01
CA ARG A 124 2.03 5.32 24.14
C ARG A 124 3.33 6.10 24.35
N PHE A 125 3.38 7.35 23.88
CA PHE A 125 4.55 8.23 24.04
C PHE A 125 4.39 9.24 25.18
N ASP A 126 3.25 9.25 25.85
CA ASP A 126 3.00 10.09 27.01
C ASP A 126 3.36 9.34 28.29
N PRO A 127 4.48 9.71 28.97
CA PRO A 127 4.97 9.00 30.15
C PRO A 127 4.00 9.09 31.35
N GLU A 128 3.05 10.01 31.34
CA GLU A 128 2.08 10.13 32.43
C GLU A 128 0.94 9.10 32.31
N THR A 129 0.67 8.61 31.10
CA THR A 129 -0.39 7.61 30.88
C THR A 129 0.04 6.20 31.28
N ALA A 130 -0.94 5.34 31.55
CA ALA A 130 -0.68 3.92 31.82
C ALA A 130 0.00 3.21 30.63
N LYS A 131 -0.34 3.59 29.39
CA LYS A 131 0.28 2.99 28.19
C LYS A 131 1.73 3.44 28.04
N GLY A 132 2.04 4.72 28.23
CA GLY A 132 3.41 5.21 28.17
C GLY A 132 4.30 4.62 29.27
N LYS A 133 3.78 4.49 30.50
CA LYS A 133 4.48 3.77 31.59
C LYS A 133 4.78 2.32 31.21
N ASN A 134 3.84 1.63 30.56
CA ASN A 134 4.05 0.26 30.09
C ASN A 134 5.08 0.18 28.95
N VAL A 135 5.07 1.13 28.01
CA VAL A 135 6.10 1.23 26.95
C VAL A 135 7.48 1.46 27.55
N ALA A 136 7.61 2.39 28.49
CA ALA A 136 8.86 2.66 29.19
C ALA A 136 9.38 1.42 29.94
N ALA A 137 8.50 0.72 30.66
CA ALA A 137 8.86 -0.52 31.35
C ALA A 137 9.26 -1.65 30.37
N THR A 138 8.58 -1.75 29.22
CA THR A 138 8.92 -2.72 28.18
C THR A 138 10.30 -2.40 27.59
N MET A 139 10.57 -1.14 27.26
CA MET A 139 11.86 -0.72 26.70
C MET A 139 13.00 -0.88 27.70
N ALA A 140 12.79 -0.59 28.99
CA ALA A 140 13.81 -0.80 30.02
C ALA A 140 14.26 -2.25 30.16
N ASN A 141 13.40 -3.21 29.81
CA ASN A 141 13.68 -4.64 29.82
C ASN A 141 14.07 -5.20 28.45
N ASP A 142 14.07 -4.38 27.40
CA ASP A 142 14.40 -4.81 26.05
C ASP A 142 15.92 -4.85 25.82
N ARG A 143 16.39 -5.88 25.13
CA ARG A 143 17.81 -6.11 24.85
C ARG A 143 18.49 -4.92 24.15
N ILE A 144 17.77 -4.21 23.28
CA ILE A 144 18.26 -3.04 22.55
C ILE A 144 17.68 -1.77 23.16
N GLY A 145 16.38 -1.78 23.47
CA GLY A 145 15.61 -0.65 23.98
C GLY A 145 16.08 -0.11 25.31
N ALA A 146 16.74 -0.91 26.16
CA ALA A 146 17.25 -0.45 27.45
C ALA A 146 18.30 0.68 27.32
N GLY A 147 19.01 0.74 26.18
CA GLY A 147 19.96 1.80 25.86
C GLY A 147 19.36 2.99 25.11
N ILE A 148 18.06 2.97 24.81
CA ILE A 148 17.38 4.00 24.01
C ILE A 148 16.60 4.93 24.93
N THR A 149 17.00 6.20 24.96
CA THR A 149 16.18 7.25 25.60
C THR A 149 15.00 7.59 24.70
N ILE A 150 13.78 7.37 25.19
CA ILE A 150 12.57 7.80 24.51
C ILE A 150 12.50 9.33 24.60
N PRO A 151 12.43 10.06 23.47
CA PRO A 151 12.28 11.50 23.51
C PRO A 151 10.93 11.88 24.14
N ILE A 152 10.95 12.83 25.06
CA ILE A 152 9.73 13.45 25.58
C ILE A 152 9.24 14.43 24.51
N PHE A 153 8.05 14.19 23.98
CA PHE A 153 7.43 15.09 23.03
C PHE A 153 6.68 16.18 23.80
N PRO A 154 6.88 17.47 23.47
CA PRO A 154 6.05 18.53 24.03
C PRO A 154 4.60 18.41 23.51
N ASP A 155 3.67 19.03 24.23
CA ASP A 155 2.29 19.29 23.80
C ASP A 155 1.44 18.04 23.49
N LEU A 156 1.76 16.89 24.12
CA LEU A 156 0.99 15.65 23.94
C LEU A 156 -0.48 15.79 24.36
N GLU A 157 -0.75 16.50 25.45
CA GLU A 157 -2.12 16.79 25.91
C GLU A 157 -2.90 17.72 24.97
N GLU A 158 -2.24 18.73 24.41
CA GLU A 158 -2.87 19.59 23.39
C GLU A 158 -3.19 18.78 22.13
N LYS A 159 -2.23 17.96 21.68
CA LYS A 159 -2.40 17.09 20.52
C LYS A 159 -3.54 16.08 20.73
N ARG A 160 -3.62 15.48 21.91
CA ARG A 160 -4.73 14.60 22.33
C ARG A 160 -6.07 15.35 22.26
N THR A 161 -6.14 16.54 22.85
CA THR A 161 -7.36 17.36 22.89
C THR A 161 -7.83 17.73 21.49
N ARG A 162 -6.90 18.11 20.59
CA ARG A 162 -7.19 18.39 19.19
C ARG A 162 -7.69 17.17 18.43
N LEU A 163 -7.12 15.99 18.66
CA LEU A 163 -7.61 14.76 18.03
C LEU A 163 -9.02 14.40 18.54
N GLN A 164 -9.26 14.54 19.84
CA GLN A 164 -10.58 14.30 20.42
C GLN A 164 -11.63 15.30 19.92
N SER A 165 -11.26 16.55 19.61
CA SER A 165 -12.20 17.52 19.04
C SER A 165 -12.63 17.16 17.62
N ILE A 166 -11.78 16.49 16.84
CA ILE A 166 -12.15 15.95 15.52
C ILE A 166 -13.29 14.93 15.68
N LEU A 167 -13.19 14.00 16.64
CA LEU A 167 -14.23 12.98 16.87
C LEU A 167 -15.59 13.58 17.29
N LYS A 168 -15.61 14.83 17.78
CA LYS A 168 -16.83 15.55 18.19
C LYS A 168 -17.51 16.30 17.03
N LYS A 169 -16.92 16.30 15.83
CA LYS A 169 -17.54 16.94 14.65
C LYS A 169 -18.87 16.25 14.32
N PRO A 170 -19.96 16.99 14.06
CA PRO A 170 -21.30 16.40 13.86
C PRO A 170 -21.36 15.33 12.77
N HIS A 171 -20.69 15.53 11.63
CA HIS A 171 -20.68 14.57 10.52
C HIS A 171 -19.87 13.30 10.78
N LEU A 172 -19.10 13.23 11.87
CA LEU A 172 -18.35 12.04 12.29
C LEU A 172 -19.01 11.29 13.45
N ALA A 173 -20.09 11.84 14.03
CA ALA A 173 -20.68 11.32 15.25
C ALA A 173 -21.18 9.86 15.12
N GLU A 174 -21.86 9.53 14.02
CA GLU A 174 -22.33 8.15 13.74
C GLU A 174 -21.15 7.17 13.65
N ALA A 175 -20.11 7.55 12.89
CA ALA A 175 -18.91 6.72 12.72
C ALA A 175 -18.13 6.54 14.04
N ALA A 176 -18.04 7.59 14.87
CA ALA A 176 -17.40 7.54 16.19
C ALA A 176 -18.16 6.60 17.15
N GLN A 177 -19.49 6.67 17.17
CA GLN A 177 -20.31 5.78 17.97
C GLN A 177 -20.16 4.32 17.51
N GLU A 178 -20.18 4.08 16.20
CA GLU A 178 -20.01 2.75 15.65
C GLU A 178 -18.61 2.17 15.91
N TYR A 179 -17.59 3.02 15.89
CA TYR A 179 -16.22 2.62 16.25
C TYR A 179 -16.14 2.14 17.68
N GLU A 180 -16.69 2.89 18.63
CA GLU A 180 -16.72 2.47 20.03
C GLU A 180 -17.54 1.21 20.26
N ARG A 181 -18.68 1.06 19.57
CA ARG A 181 -19.49 -0.17 19.60
C ARG A 181 -18.68 -1.37 19.14
N THR A 182 -18.02 -1.26 17.99
CA THR A 182 -17.22 -2.34 17.38
C THR A 182 -15.97 -2.66 18.20
N ARG A 183 -15.28 -1.63 18.71
CA ARG A 183 -14.12 -1.78 19.60
C ARG A 183 -14.50 -2.51 20.89
N THR A 184 -15.64 -2.16 21.47
CA THR A 184 -16.15 -2.82 22.69
C THR A 184 -16.51 -4.28 22.43
N ALA A 185 -17.16 -4.57 21.30
CA ALA A 185 -17.54 -5.93 20.93
C ALA A 185 -16.32 -6.84 20.62
N THR A 186 -15.27 -6.28 20.02
CA THR A 186 -14.09 -7.06 19.59
C THR A 186 -12.94 -7.05 20.60
N GLY A 187 -12.95 -6.12 21.57
CA GLY A 187 -11.87 -5.91 22.53
C GLY A 187 -10.57 -5.36 21.90
N ARG A 188 -10.61 -4.91 20.64
CA ARG A 188 -9.44 -4.43 19.88
C ARG A 188 -9.81 -3.18 19.07
N HIS A 189 -8.82 -2.42 18.64
CA HIS A 189 -9.02 -1.35 17.66
C HIS A 189 -9.45 -1.96 16.32
N PRO A 190 -10.70 -1.77 15.88
CA PRO A 190 -11.14 -2.34 14.61
C PRO A 190 -10.54 -1.56 13.43
N PRO A 191 -10.20 -2.23 12.32
CA PRO A 191 -9.93 -1.52 11.08
C PRO A 191 -11.21 -0.82 10.62
N PHE A 192 -11.08 0.31 9.90
CA PHE A 192 -12.24 1.12 9.53
C PHE A 192 -13.27 0.36 8.70
N TYR A 193 -12.82 -0.58 7.87
CA TYR A 193 -13.69 -1.38 7.03
C TYR A 193 -14.48 -2.45 7.82
N HIS A 194 -14.21 -2.67 9.12
CA HIS A 194 -14.99 -3.57 9.97
C HIS A 194 -16.22 -2.91 10.61
N LEU A 195 -16.32 -1.58 10.53
CA LEU A 195 -17.45 -0.81 11.04
C LEU A 195 -18.74 -1.21 10.33
N TRP A 196 -19.87 -1.16 11.04
CA TRP A 196 -21.20 -1.61 10.61
C TRP A 196 -21.24 -3.08 10.14
N GLY A 197 -20.41 -3.94 10.74
CA GLY A 197 -20.36 -5.35 10.37
C GLY A 197 -19.69 -5.60 9.02
N GLY A 198 -18.91 -4.63 8.53
CA GLY A 198 -18.08 -4.81 7.34
C GLY A 198 -16.93 -5.80 7.54
N PRO A 199 -16.07 -5.99 6.52
CA PRO A 199 -14.98 -6.95 6.54
C PRO A 199 -14.12 -6.91 7.81
N ALA A 200 -13.77 -8.07 8.36
CA ALA A 200 -12.92 -8.15 9.55
C ALA A 200 -11.42 -8.12 9.25
N ASN A 201 -11.03 -8.37 8.00
CA ASN A 201 -9.63 -8.47 7.57
C ASN A 201 -9.50 -8.24 6.05
N ILE A 202 -8.26 -8.20 5.56
CA ILE A 202 -7.93 -7.97 4.14
C ILE A 202 -8.52 -9.03 3.21
N GLU A 203 -8.60 -10.30 3.63
CA GLU A 203 -9.22 -11.37 2.82
C GLU A 203 -10.70 -11.09 2.57
N GLN A 204 -11.44 -10.78 3.64
CA GLN A 204 -12.85 -10.43 3.55
C GLN A 204 -13.05 -9.13 2.77
N LEU A 205 -12.14 -8.16 2.93
CA LEU A 205 -12.18 -6.91 2.18
C LEU A 205 -12.04 -7.18 0.68
N ALA A 206 -11.05 -7.97 0.29
CA ALA A 206 -10.84 -8.39 -1.09
C ALA A 206 -12.06 -9.12 -1.66
N ARG A 207 -12.74 -9.95 -0.86
CA ARG A 207 -13.98 -10.60 -1.28
C ARG A 207 -15.09 -9.59 -1.57
N VAL A 208 -15.29 -8.62 -0.68
CA VAL A 208 -16.35 -7.61 -0.84
C VAL A 208 -16.13 -6.73 -2.07
N VAL A 209 -14.88 -6.41 -2.41
CA VAL A 209 -14.56 -5.62 -3.62
C VAL A 209 -14.33 -6.48 -4.87
N GLY A 210 -14.59 -7.79 -4.83
CA GLY A 210 -14.48 -8.66 -6.02
C GLY A 210 -13.05 -9.04 -6.44
N ARG A 211 -12.09 -8.93 -5.52
CA ARG A 211 -10.64 -9.12 -5.75
C ARG A 211 -10.07 -10.41 -5.13
N SER A 212 -10.92 -11.38 -4.80
CA SER A 212 -10.49 -12.63 -4.14
C SER A 212 -9.44 -13.42 -4.94
N GLY A 213 -9.52 -13.44 -6.28
CA GLY A 213 -8.53 -14.13 -7.10
C GLY A 213 -7.13 -13.53 -6.97
N GLN A 214 -7.03 -12.19 -6.98
CA GLN A 214 -5.77 -11.48 -6.77
C GLN A 214 -5.25 -11.67 -5.34
N TYR A 215 -6.14 -11.73 -4.35
CA TYR A 215 -5.75 -12.06 -2.98
C TYR A 215 -5.14 -13.48 -2.89
N GLU A 216 -5.81 -14.49 -3.45
CA GLU A 216 -5.33 -15.87 -3.38
C GLU A 216 -4.00 -16.09 -4.10
N VAL A 217 -3.85 -15.52 -5.30
CA VAL A 217 -2.68 -15.77 -6.16
C VAL A 217 -1.51 -14.85 -5.81
N LEU A 218 -1.75 -13.55 -5.68
CA LEU A 218 -0.69 -12.56 -5.50
C LEU A 218 -0.39 -12.32 -4.03
N TYR A 219 -1.41 -11.92 -3.27
CA TYR A 219 -1.23 -11.46 -1.90
C TYR A 219 -0.67 -12.54 -0.98
N ARG A 220 -1.19 -13.78 -1.06
CA ARG A 220 -0.69 -14.89 -0.23
C ARG A 220 0.77 -15.21 -0.51
N GLN A 221 1.18 -15.21 -1.78
CA GLN A 221 2.57 -15.48 -2.17
C GLN A 221 3.51 -14.38 -1.67
N TRP A 222 3.14 -13.11 -1.85
CA TRP A 222 3.92 -11.97 -1.37
C TRP A 222 4.01 -11.92 0.17
N SER A 223 2.93 -12.29 0.86
CA SER A 223 2.91 -12.41 2.32
C SER A 223 3.93 -13.43 2.83
N ARG A 224 4.01 -14.61 2.21
CA ARG A 224 5.03 -15.61 2.55
C ARG A 224 6.46 -15.09 2.35
N THR A 225 6.68 -14.31 1.30
CA THR A 225 7.98 -13.66 1.04
C THR A 225 8.34 -12.67 2.16
N ALA A 226 7.39 -11.83 2.58
CA ALA A 226 7.58 -10.85 3.65
C ALA A 226 7.86 -11.49 5.02
N HIS A 227 7.28 -12.65 5.30
CA HIS A 227 7.44 -13.36 6.57
C HIS A 227 8.55 -14.41 6.57
N ALA A 228 9.48 -14.36 5.60
CA ALA A 228 10.58 -15.33 5.45
C ALA A 228 10.11 -16.80 5.41
N ALA A 229 8.86 -17.04 4.97
CA ALA A 229 8.20 -18.35 4.94
C ALA A 229 8.25 -19.01 3.55
N ASP A 230 9.13 -18.51 2.68
CA ASP A 230 9.41 -19.05 1.36
C ASP A 230 10.92 -19.27 1.21
N LEU A 231 11.36 -20.48 1.53
CA LEU A 231 12.75 -20.94 1.36
C LEU A 231 13.05 -21.29 -0.10
N SER A 232 12.03 -21.70 -0.87
CA SER A 232 12.21 -22.21 -2.23
C SER A 232 12.84 -21.16 -3.16
N ARG A 233 12.52 -19.88 -2.96
CA ARG A 233 13.12 -18.75 -3.69
C ARG A 233 14.62 -18.57 -3.45
N GLN A 234 15.17 -19.11 -2.37
CA GLN A 234 16.58 -19.00 -2.00
C GLN A 234 17.40 -20.20 -2.48
N LEU A 235 16.74 -21.24 -2.98
CA LEU A 235 17.36 -22.44 -3.53
C LEU A 235 17.36 -22.36 -5.06
N SER A 236 18.49 -22.73 -5.66
CA SER A 236 18.70 -22.82 -7.10
C SER A 236 19.51 -24.08 -7.41
N ALA A 237 19.67 -24.40 -8.70
CA ALA A 237 20.71 -25.30 -9.16
C ALA A 237 21.78 -24.50 -9.91
N LEU A 238 23.06 -24.82 -9.70
CA LEU A 238 24.17 -24.35 -10.52
C LEU A 238 24.94 -25.59 -10.97
N ASP A 239 25.07 -25.79 -12.28
CA ASP A 239 25.73 -26.98 -12.86
C ASP A 239 25.17 -28.33 -12.38
N GLY A 240 23.86 -28.37 -12.07
CA GLY A 240 23.18 -29.58 -11.59
C GLY A 240 23.26 -29.80 -10.07
N GLU A 241 24.04 -28.99 -9.35
CA GLU A 241 24.19 -29.08 -7.90
C GLU A 241 23.32 -28.05 -7.15
N PRO A 242 22.82 -28.37 -5.95
CA PRO A 242 22.12 -27.42 -5.10
C PRO A 242 22.97 -26.19 -4.80
N ALA A 243 22.45 -25.01 -5.09
CA ALA A 243 23.11 -23.73 -4.89
C ALA A 243 22.15 -22.70 -4.27
N LEU A 244 22.71 -21.63 -3.69
CA LEU A 244 21.91 -20.48 -3.29
C LEU A 244 21.55 -19.66 -4.53
N ALA A 245 20.28 -19.28 -4.62
CA ALA A 245 19.83 -18.35 -5.63
C ALA A 245 20.51 -16.98 -5.42
N ARG A 246 20.97 -16.38 -6.50
CA ARG A 246 21.51 -15.01 -6.46
C ARG A 246 20.40 -14.02 -6.10
N PHE A 247 20.73 -13.06 -5.26
CA PHE A 247 19.91 -11.88 -5.09
C PHE A 247 19.86 -11.13 -6.41
N ARG A 248 18.69 -10.58 -6.75
CA ARG A 248 18.48 -9.78 -7.96
C ARG A 248 18.70 -10.54 -9.28
N ASN A 249 18.41 -11.83 -9.29
CA ASN A 249 18.49 -12.70 -10.47
C ASN A 249 17.47 -12.39 -11.59
N GLY A 250 16.61 -11.38 -11.42
CA GLY A 250 15.62 -10.96 -12.42
C GLY A 250 14.41 -11.88 -12.58
N VAL A 251 14.35 -13.00 -11.85
CA VAL A 251 13.22 -13.93 -11.93
C VAL A 251 11.93 -13.24 -11.50
N GLY A 252 10.93 -13.24 -12.40
CA GLY A 252 9.62 -12.62 -12.18
C GLY A 252 9.60 -11.09 -12.30
N LEU A 253 10.66 -10.46 -12.80
CA LEU A 253 10.75 -9.00 -12.95
C LEU A 253 9.70 -8.43 -13.92
N ASP A 254 9.49 -9.11 -15.04
CA ASP A 254 8.46 -8.80 -16.05
C ASP A 254 7.05 -8.86 -15.46
N THR A 255 6.76 -9.90 -14.68
CA THR A 255 5.50 -10.13 -13.99
C THR A 255 5.29 -9.04 -12.93
N ALA A 256 6.32 -8.71 -12.15
CA ALA A 256 6.26 -7.66 -11.14
C ALA A 256 5.94 -6.29 -11.77
N TYR A 257 6.61 -5.91 -12.86
CA TYR A 257 6.28 -4.68 -13.59
C TYR A 257 4.86 -4.70 -14.14
N THR A 258 4.45 -5.81 -14.78
CA THR A 258 3.12 -5.96 -15.36
C THR A 258 2.02 -5.78 -14.31
N LEU A 259 2.19 -6.40 -13.14
CA LEU A 259 1.26 -6.27 -12.02
C LEU A 259 1.26 -4.85 -11.46
N ALA A 260 2.43 -4.26 -11.21
CA ALA A 260 2.56 -2.89 -10.70
C ALA A 260 1.83 -1.88 -11.61
N ILE A 261 2.08 -1.96 -12.91
CA ILE A 261 1.46 -1.10 -13.93
C ILE A 261 -0.06 -1.34 -13.97
N SER A 262 -0.51 -2.60 -13.97
CA SER A 262 -1.94 -2.94 -14.01
C SER A 262 -2.71 -2.42 -12.80
N LEU A 263 -2.14 -2.61 -11.59
CA LEU A 263 -2.72 -2.06 -10.35
C LEU A 263 -2.76 -0.53 -10.43
N GLY A 264 -1.67 0.09 -10.90
CA GLY A 264 -1.59 1.56 -11.04
C GLY A 264 -2.65 2.12 -11.98
N LEU A 265 -2.83 1.52 -13.16
CA LEU A 265 -3.85 1.91 -14.13
C LEU A 265 -5.26 1.74 -13.56
N GLY A 266 -5.54 0.63 -12.87
CA GLY A 266 -6.82 0.37 -12.21
C GLY A 266 -7.13 1.41 -11.12
N ALA A 267 -6.15 1.68 -10.25
CA ALA A 267 -6.24 2.66 -9.18
C ALA A 267 -6.52 4.07 -9.70
N ILE A 268 -5.74 4.52 -10.69
CA ILE A 268 -5.90 5.85 -11.31
C ILE A 268 -7.28 5.97 -11.94
N ARG A 269 -7.72 4.95 -12.66
CA ARG A 269 -9.05 4.92 -13.28
C ARG A 269 -10.16 5.03 -12.26
N LEU A 270 -10.04 4.35 -11.12
CA LEU A 270 -11.02 4.42 -10.04
C LEU A 270 -11.04 5.81 -9.38
N LEU A 271 -9.87 6.40 -9.12
CA LEU A 271 -9.77 7.75 -8.58
C LEU A 271 -10.43 8.77 -9.52
N LEU A 272 -10.10 8.73 -10.82
CA LEU A 272 -10.69 9.60 -11.82
C LEU A 272 -12.20 9.38 -11.94
N ARG A 273 -12.67 8.14 -11.95
CA ARG A 273 -14.12 7.84 -11.97
C ARG A 273 -14.84 8.47 -10.77
N THR A 274 -14.20 8.48 -9.61
CA THR A 274 -14.78 8.98 -8.36
C THR A 274 -14.90 10.49 -8.35
N TYR A 275 -13.85 11.22 -8.76
CA TYR A 275 -13.81 12.69 -8.59
C TYR A 275 -13.84 13.49 -9.89
N ARG A 276 -13.38 12.89 -11.00
CA ARG A 276 -13.18 13.59 -12.28
C ARG A 276 -13.53 12.67 -13.48
N PRO A 277 -14.75 12.11 -13.55
CA PRO A 277 -15.12 11.12 -14.58
C PRO A 277 -14.97 11.65 -16.01
N GLN A 278 -15.09 12.96 -16.21
CA GLN A 278 -14.86 13.64 -17.48
C GLN A 278 -13.41 13.54 -18.00
N GLU A 279 -12.43 13.21 -17.15
CA GLU A 279 -11.05 12.99 -17.59
C GLU A 279 -10.79 11.56 -18.07
N LEU A 280 -11.71 10.62 -17.83
CA LEU A 280 -11.56 9.24 -18.32
C LEU A 280 -11.46 9.21 -19.84
N VAL A 281 -12.26 10.04 -20.51
CA VAL A 281 -12.23 10.24 -21.96
C VAL A 281 -12.37 11.74 -22.24
N PRO A 282 -11.42 12.38 -22.95
CA PRO A 282 -10.32 11.76 -23.69
C PRO A 282 -8.98 11.63 -22.93
N THR A 283 -8.79 12.36 -21.82
CA THR A 283 -7.45 12.59 -21.24
C THR A 283 -6.73 11.31 -20.81
N PHE A 284 -7.33 10.49 -19.94
CA PHE A 284 -6.71 9.26 -19.44
C PHE A 284 -6.52 8.22 -20.56
N ARG A 285 -7.54 8.05 -21.42
CA ARG A 285 -7.47 7.13 -22.55
C ARG A 285 -6.34 7.48 -23.52
N ASN A 286 -6.21 8.76 -23.90
CA ASN A 286 -5.16 9.19 -24.83
C ASN A 286 -3.78 9.03 -24.21
N TRP A 287 -3.61 9.42 -22.94
CA TRP A 287 -2.37 9.18 -22.21
C TRP A 287 -1.98 7.70 -22.21
N TYR A 288 -2.92 6.80 -21.90
CA TYR A 288 -2.66 5.36 -21.93
C TYR A 288 -2.21 4.90 -23.32
N LEU A 289 -2.95 5.26 -24.38
CA LEU A 289 -2.65 4.81 -25.74
C LEU A 289 -1.29 5.32 -26.24
N GLU A 290 -0.91 6.55 -25.88
CA GLU A 290 0.33 7.17 -26.34
C GLU A 290 1.55 6.78 -25.51
N ARG A 291 1.40 6.72 -24.18
CA ARG A 291 2.54 6.60 -23.25
C ARG A 291 2.72 5.21 -22.67
N ILE A 292 1.62 4.45 -22.50
CA ILE A 292 1.65 3.18 -21.77
C ILE A 292 1.47 1.98 -22.71
N GLY A 293 0.43 1.99 -23.55
CA GLY A 293 0.00 0.85 -24.37
C GLY A 293 1.12 0.16 -25.17
N PRO A 294 1.96 0.90 -25.93
CA PRO A 294 3.04 0.30 -26.72
C PRO A 294 4.09 -0.41 -25.86
N GLY A 295 4.42 0.14 -24.69
CA GLY A 295 5.36 -0.47 -23.76
C GLY A 295 4.77 -1.64 -23.00
N PHE A 296 3.52 -1.50 -22.53
CA PHE A 296 2.81 -2.53 -21.79
C PHE A 296 2.58 -3.79 -22.64
N THR A 297 2.25 -3.63 -23.92
CA THR A 297 2.13 -4.75 -24.87
C THR A 297 3.43 -5.53 -25.04
N ARG A 298 4.58 -4.85 -24.97
CA ARG A 298 5.89 -5.52 -25.04
C ARG A 298 6.22 -6.29 -23.75
N LEU A 299 5.77 -5.81 -22.60
CA LEU A 299 5.97 -6.50 -21.31
C LEU A 299 5.01 -7.67 -21.10
N SER A 300 3.76 -7.53 -21.55
CA SER A 300 2.73 -8.55 -21.36
C SER A 300 1.86 -8.69 -22.61
N PRO A 301 2.34 -9.44 -23.63
CA PRO A 301 1.60 -9.64 -24.87
C PRO A 301 0.21 -10.27 -24.66
N SER A 302 0.02 -11.06 -23.60
CA SER A 302 -1.25 -11.72 -23.29
C SER A 302 -2.30 -10.83 -22.63
N LEU A 303 -1.93 -9.69 -22.02
CA LEU A 303 -2.85 -8.83 -21.26
C LEU A 303 -3.21 -7.51 -21.99
N ALA A 304 -2.59 -7.21 -23.13
CA ALA A 304 -2.72 -5.93 -23.82
C ALA A 304 -4.14 -5.63 -24.37
N ASN A 305 -4.97 -6.65 -24.59
CA ASN A 305 -6.27 -6.49 -25.24
C ASN A 305 -7.43 -6.13 -24.29
N GLU A 306 -7.24 -6.21 -22.97
CA GLU A 306 -8.35 -6.01 -22.00
C GLU A 306 -8.41 -4.61 -21.38
N GLN A 307 -7.31 -3.84 -21.37
CA GLN A 307 -7.25 -2.55 -20.67
C GLN A 307 -7.60 -1.31 -21.53
N ALA A 308 -7.83 -1.49 -22.84
CA ALA A 308 -8.12 -0.40 -23.78
C ALA A 308 -9.61 0.01 -23.88
N VAL A 309 -10.49 -0.65 -23.12
CA VAL A 309 -11.93 -0.36 -22.98
C VAL A 309 -12.15 0.43 -21.69
#